data_AF-A0A6A6V379-F1
#
_entry.id   AF-A0A6A6V379-F1
#
_cell.length_a   1.000
_cell.length_b   1.000
_cell.length_c   1.000
_cell.angle_alpha   90.00
_cell.angle_beta   90.00
_cell.angle_gamma   90.00
#
_symmetry.space_group_name_H-M   'P 1'
#
loop_
_entity.id
_entity.type
_entity.pdbx_description
1 polymer ?
#
loop_
_entity_poly.entity_id
_entity_poly.type
_entity_poly.pdbx_seq_one_letter_code
_entity_poly.pdbx_strand_id
1 'polypeptide(L)'
;MWLWASGTQIWISRATQPKATTSRTTSSSTTPRPSRTQAWPMTAPWPVRGASGSSLCRYCSSIYAIIEYANGLDDKKIFPDRKQIVCSRCNTPGLKQGLCMFPKMMNARPPLTGRRIKELLQKIKNNGCRICGSVPAFDGKTNFAGELTVNYVHKSCGSGICK
;
A
#
# COMPACT_ATOMS: atom_id res chain seq x y z
N MET A 1 25.91 48.29 -44.70
CA MET A 1 25.25 47.44 -43.70
C MET A 1 26.33 46.99 -42.73
N TRP A 2 26.27 47.54 -41.52
CA TRP A 2 26.80 47.10 -40.22
C TRP A 2 28.18 46.43 -40.11
N LEU A 3 29.06 47.14 -39.38
CA LEU A 3 30.30 46.70 -38.73
C LEU A 3 30.03 45.72 -37.57
N TRP A 4 31.01 44.84 -37.26
CA TRP A 4 31.67 44.67 -35.94
C TRP A 4 32.72 43.54 -36.03
N ALA A 5 34.02 43.80 -35.83
CA ALA A 5 34.75 44.00 -34.58
C ALA A 5 35.07 42.68 -33.85
N SER A 6 36.31 42.25 -34.05
CA SER A 6 36.94 41.05 -33.50
C SER A 6 37.54 41.29 -32.11
N GLY A 7 37.48 40.26 -31.28
CA GLY A 7 38.49 40.04 -30.23
C GLY A 7 38.24 40.73 -28.90
N THR A 8 37.81 39.96 -27.90
CA THR A 8 38.11 40.31 -26.51
C THR A 8 38.30 39.01 -25.72
N GLN A 9 39.54 38.74 -25.31
CA GLN A 9 39.86 37.78 -24.26
C GLN A 9 39.37 38.33 -22.93
N ILE A 10 38.52 37.57 -22.23
CA ILE A 10 38.05 37.92 -20.90
C ILE A 10 38.95 37.23 -19.88
N TRP A 11 39.72 38.05 -19.16
CA TRP A 11 40.37 37.68 -17.91
C TRP A 11 39.31 37.60 -16.80
N ILE A 12 39.18 36.44 -16.16
CA ILE A 12 38.34 36.29 -14.96
C ILE A 12 39.24 36.36 -13.73
N SER A 13 39.02 37.41 -12.94
CA SER A 13 39.69 37.68 -11.67
C SER A 13 39.38 36.63 -10.61
N ARG A 14 40.44 36.27 -9.89
CA ARG A 14 40.48 35.35 -8.75
C ARG A 14 39.74 36.00 -7.56
N ALA A 15 38.57 35.50 -7.20
CA ALA A 15 37.85 35.87 -5.97
C ALA A 15 37.98 34.75 -4.92
N THR A 16 38.55 35.14 -3.79
CA THR A 16 38.80 34.39 -2.56
C THR A 16 37.51 33.78 -2.00
N GLN A 17 37.48 32.45 -1.77
CA GLN A 17 36.39 31.79 -1.06
C GLN A 17 36.61 31.78 0.46
N PRO A 18 35.59 32.10 1.29
CA PRO A 18 35.67 31.91 2.73
C PRO A 18 35.48 30.45 3.16
N LYS A 19 36.32 30.04 4.11
CA LYS A 19 36.30 28.82 4.93
C LYS A 19 34.87 28.38 5.31
N ALA A 20 34.43 27.23 4.78
CA ALA A 20 33.30 26.48 5.32
C ALA A 20 33.81 25.42 6.31
N THR A 21 33.42 25.59 7.57
CA THR A 21 33.63 24.70 8.70
C THR A 21 33.21 23.26 8.38
N THR A 22 34.17 22.34 8.38
CA THR A 22 33.98 20.91 8.19
C THR A 22 33.46 20.27 9.47
N SER A 23 32.14 20.15 9.59
CA SER A 23 31.51 19.25 10.57
C SER A 23 31.41 17.87 9.95
N ARG A 24 32.40 17.02 10.26
CA ARG A 24 32.44 15.61 9.87
C ARG A 24 31.41 14.83 10.70
N THR A 25 30.18 14.74 10.21
CA THR A 25 29.20 13.77 10.72
C THR A 25 29.25 12.54 9.83
N THR A 26 30.03 11.55 10.26
CA THR A 26 29.96 10.17 9.76
C THR A 26 28.59 9.59 10.09
N SER A 27 27.64 9.75 9.16
CA SER A 27 26.35 9.08 9.21
C SER A 27 26.50 7.67 8.64
N SER A 28 26.98 6.75 9.48
CA SER A 28 26.79 5.32 9.30
C SER A 28 25.30 5.04 9.13
N SER A 29 24.88 4.71 7.92
CA SER A 29 23.52 4.31 7.57
C SER A 29 23.23 2.93 8.15
N THR A 30 22.95 2.90 9.45
CA THR A 30 22.28 1.77 10.10
C THR A 30 20.82 2.19 10.26
N THR A 31 19.99 1.78 9.30
CA THR A 31 18.53 1.96 9.36
C THR A 31 18.01 1.34 10.66
N PRO A 32 17.39 2.10 11.57
CA PRO A 32 16.76 1.52 12.75
C PRO A 32 15.52 0.76 12.30
N ARG A 33 15.49 -0.53 12.63
CA ARG A 33 14.29 -1.37 12.61
C ARG A 33 13.25 -0.71 13.55
N PRO A 34 12.04 -0.34 13.10
CA PRO A 34 11.06 0.24 13.99
C PRO A 34 10.64 -0.81 15.01
N SER A 35 10.93 -0.50 16.28
CA SER A 35 10.51 -1.23 17.45
C SER A 35 9.00 -1.11 17.64
N ARG A 36 8.44 -2.14 18.25
CA ARG A 36 7.03 -2.52 18.35
C ARG A 36 6.20 -1.58 19.25
N THR A 37 6.27 -0.26 19.08
CA THR A 37 5.43 0.67 19.88
C THR A 37 5.35 2.08 19.28
N GLN A 38 5.00 2.22 18.00
CA GLN A 38 4.57 3.53 17.50
C GLN A 38 3.04 3.61 17.59
N ALA A 39 2.58 4.25 18.67
CA ALA A 39 1.24 4.82 18.75
C ALA A 39 1.16 5.94 17.72
N TRP A 40 0.25 5.78 16.76
CA TRP A 40 0.05 6.72 15.67
C TRP A 40 -0.71 7.95 16.18
N PRO A 41 -0.43 9.16 15.67
CA PRO A 41 -1.10 10.38 16.11
C PRO A 41 -2.62 10.29 15.88
N MET A 42 -3.40 10.52 16.94
CA MET A 42 -4.86 10.35 17.01
C MET A 42 -5.69 11.37 16.19
N THR A 43 -5.05 12.22 15.39
CA THR A 43 -5.70 13.31 14.64
C THR A 43 -5.69 13.13 13.12
N ALA A 44 -5.05 12.08 12.60
CA ALA A 44 -5.17 11.75 11.17
C ALA A 44 -6.50 11.01 10.92
N PRO A 45 -7.27 11.33 9.85
CA PRO A 45 -8.30 10.42 9.36
C PRO A 45 -7.63 9.06 9.16
N TRP A 46 -8.14 8.07 9.90
CA TRP A 46 -7.55 6.75 10.16
C TRP A 46 -6.47 6.34 9.17
N PRO A 47 -5.20 6.18 9.59
CA PRO A 47 -4.21 5.60 8.71
C PRO A 47 -4.73 4.22 8.34
N VAL A 48 -4.91 4.00 7.04
CA VAL A 48 -5.03 2.65 6.49
C VAL A 48 -4.01 1.81 7.21
N ARG A 49 -4.48 0.76 7.91
CA ARG A 49 -3.66 -0.05 8.81
C ARG A 49 -2.69 -0.84 7.93
N GLY A 50 -1.65 -0.12 7.53
CA GLY A 50 -0.84 -0.38 6.35
C GLY A 50 -0.02 -1.63 6.56
N ALA A 51 -0.09 -2.52 5.58
CA ALA A 51 0.72 -3.73 5.46
C ALA A 51 0.73 -4.69 6.68
N SER A 52 -0.27 -4.64 7.55
CA SER A 52 -0.41 -5.60 8.65
C SER A 52 -1.06 -6.90 8.14
N GLY A 53 -0.26 -7.76 7.52
CA GLY A 53 -0.66 -9.07 7.00
C GLY A 53 0.14 -10.22 7.62
N SER A 54 -0.20 -11.45 7.27
CA SER A 54 0.60 -12.62 7.63
C SER A 54 2.01 -12.51 7.04
N SER A 55 3.03 -13.00 7.76
CA SER A 55 4.39 -13.14 7.21
C SER A 55 4.43 -14.05 5.98
N LEU A 56 3.42 -14.91 5.81
CA LEU A 56 3.25 -15.81 4.67
C LEU A 56 2.85 -15.08 3.38
N CYS A 57 2.37 -13.83 3.49
CA CYS A 57 2.05 -13.01 2.32
C CYS A 57 3.21 -12.90 1.34
N ARG A 58 4.47 -12.89 1.83
CA ARG A 58 5.68 -12.80 0.99
C ARG A 58 5.83 -13.93 -0.04
N TYR A 59 5.15 -15.05 0.15
CA TYR A 59 5.19 -16.22 -0.73
C TYR A 59 4.07 -16.24 -1.77
N CYS A 60 3.26 -15.19 -1.81
CA CYS A 60 2.09 -15.08 -2.67
C CYS A 60 2.22 -13.95 -3.67
N SER A 61 1.27 -13.92 -4.59
CA SER A 61 1.09 -12.86 -5.58
C SER A 61 0.98 -11.49 -4.92
N SER A 62 1.32 -10.44 -5.68
CA SER A 62 1.12 -9.07 -5.24
C SER A 62 -0.37 -8.70 -5.18
N ILE A 63 -0.69 -7.63 -4.45
CA ILE A 63 -2.07 -7.13 -4.39
C ILE A 63 -2.58 -6.67 -5.77
N TYR A 64 -1.69 -6.38 -6.72
CA TYR A 64 -2.06 -5.97 -8.08
C TYR A 64 -2.89 -7.05 -8.80
N ALA A 65 -2.57 -8.33 -8.61
CA ALA A 65 -3.37 -9.43 -9.16
C ALA A 65 -4.80 -9.44 -8.59
N ILE A 66 -4.94 -9.14 -7.29
CA ILE A 66 -6.25 -9.02 -6.64
C ILE A 66 -7.03 -7.84 -7.22
N ILE A 67 -6.38 -6.71 -7.46
CA ILE A 67 -7.00 -5.52 -8.05
C ILE A 67 -7.50 -5.81 -9.48
N GLU A 68 -6.72 -6.52 -10.27
CA GLU A 68 -7.09 -6.92 -11.63
C GLU A 68 -8.37 -7.77 -11.63
N TYR A 69 -8.43 -8.81 -10.80
CA TYR A 69 -9.65 -9.61 -10.66
C TYR A 69 -10.81 -8.82 -10.06
N ALA A 70 -10.54 -7.91 -9.12
CA ALA A 70 -11.57 -7.09 -8.50
C ALA A 70 -12.21 -6.10 -9.48
N ASN A 71 -11.51 -5.68 -10.53
CA ASN A 71 -12.09 -4.85 -11.59
C ASN A 71 -13.26 -5.55 -12.30
N GLY A 72 -13.24 -6.88 -12.38
CA GLY A 72 -14.33 -7.71 -12.93
C GLY A 72 -15.50 -7.94 -11.97
N LEU A 73 -15.47 -7.42 -10.73
CA LEU A 73 -16.61 -7.52 -9.82
C LEU A 73 -17.76 -6.64 -10.31
N ASP A 74 -18.98 -7.16 -10.20
CA ASP A 74 -20.19 -6.36 -10.40
C ASP A 74 -20.32 -5.33 -9.25
N ASP A 75 -20.55 -4.08 -9.61
CA ASP A 75 -20.60 -2.95 -8.67
C ASP A 75 -21.77 -3.04 -7.68
N LYS A 76 -22.86 -3.70 -8.08
CA LYS A 76 -24.09 -3.88 -7.29
C LYS A 76 -24.07 -5.19 -6.49
N LYS A 77 -23.16 -6.12 -6.80
CA LYS A 77 -23.02 -7.37 -6.04
C LYS A 77 -22.65 -7.08 -4.59
N ILE A 78 -23.36 -7.77 -3.70
CA ILE A 78 -23.23 -7.62 -2.26
C ILE A 78 -22.34 -8.74 -1.71
N PHE A 79 -21.39 -8.37 -0.86
CA PHE A 79 -20.44 -9.29 -0.25
C PHE A 79 -20.59 -9.28 1.29
N PRO A 80 -21.01 -10.41 1.89
CA PRO A 80 -21.24 -10.50 3.32
C PRO A 80 -19.93 -10.62 4.11
N ASP A 81 -20.01 -10.40 5.42
CA ASP A 81 -18.90 -10.51 6.35
C ASP A 81 -18.22 -11.89 6.31
N ARG A 82 -16.90 -11.91 6.45
CA ARG A 82 -16.03 -13.10 6.50
C ARG A 82 -16.10 -14.02 5.27
N LYS A 83 -16.61 -13.55 4.13
CA LYS A 83 -16.56 -14.29 2.85
C LYS A 83 -15.42 -13.81 1.96
N GLN A 84 -14.73 -14.77 1.35
CA GLN A 84 -13.71 -14.51 0.34
C GLN A 84 -14.39 -13.95 -0.92
N ILE A 85 -13.87 -12.83 -1.43
CA ILE A 85 -14.44 -12.15 -2.59
C ILE A 85 -13.59 -12.40 -3.83
N VAL A 86 -12.29 -12.17 -3.71
CA VAL A 86 -11.31 -12.38 -4.77
C VAL A 86 -10.09 -13.03 -4.13
N CYS A 87 -9.53 -14.01 -4.83
CA CYS A 87 -8.33 -14.69 -4.43
C CYS A 87 -7.32 -14.75 -5.58
N SER A 88 -6.05 -14.89 -5.23
CA SER A 88 -4.98 -15.25 -6.14
C SER A 88 -4.20 -16.39 -5.49
N ARG A 89 -3.97 -17.47 -6.22
CA ARG A 89 -3.16 -18.59 -5.71
C ARG A 89 -1.73 -18.14 -5.42
N CYS A 90 -1.15 -18.68 -4.35
CA CYS A 90 0.28 -18.54 -4.10
C CYS A 90 1.05 -19.56 -4.97
N ASN A 91 2.34 -19.32 -5.19
CA ASN A 91 3.20 -20.21 -5.98
C ASN A 91 3.65 -21.43 -5.16
N THR A 92 2.66 -22.19 -4.65
CA THR A 92 2.87 -23.39 -3.83
C THR A 92 2.15 -24.56 -4.51
N PRO A 93 2.89 -25.44 -5.21
CA PRO A 93 2.28 -26.56 -5.93
C PRO A 93 1.55 -27.51 -4.98
N GLY A 94 0.39 -28.02 -5.40
CA GLY A 94 -0.40 -28.99 -4.63
C GLY A 94 -1.22 -28.43 -3.46
N LEU A 95 -1.06 -27.14 -3.12
CA LEU A 95 -1.77 -26.52 -1.99
C LEU A 95 -2.81 -25.51 -2.48
N LYS A 96 -4.00 -25.50 -1.85
CA LYS A 96 -5.06 -24.52 -2.14
C LYS A 96 -4.82 -23.17 -1.44
N GLN A 97 -3.56 -22.80 -1.24
CA GLN A 97 -3.15 -21.59 -0.54
C GLN A 97 -3.22 -20.39 -1.47
N GLY A 98 -3.62 -19.24 -0.94
CA GLY A 98 -3.82 -18.05 -1.74
C GLY A 98 -3.81 -16.77 -0.92
N LEU A 99 -3.54 -15.67 -1.61
CA LEU A 99 -3.83 -14.33 -1.13
C LEU A 99 -5.30 -14.05 -1.43
N CYS A 100 -6.11 -13.77 -0.42
CA CYS A 100 -7.53 -13.50 -0.60
C CYS A 100 -7.95 -12.20 0.06
N MET A 101 -8.92 -11.53 -0.54
CA MET A 101 -9.61 -10.41 0.08
C MET A 101 -10.95 -10.85 0.65
N PHE A 102 -11.25 -10.36 1.84
CA PHE A 102 -12.52 -10.58 2.51
C PHE A 102 -12.82 -9.42 3.48
N PRO A 103 -14.09 -9.04 3.62
CA PRO A 103 -14.51 -8.13 4.67
C PRO A 103 -14.50 -8.90 6.00
N LYS A 104 -14.09 -8.24 7.08
CA LYS A 104 -14.11 -8.78 8.43
C LYS A 104 -14.59 -7.71 9.41
N MET A 105 -14.99 -8.12 10.60
CA MET A 105 -15.35 -7.21 11.71
C MET A 105 -16.49 -6.24 11.34
N MET A 106 -17.44 -6.67 10.51
CA MET A 106 -18.53 -5.81 10.04
C MET A 106 -19.55 -5.48 11.13
N ASN A 107 -19.62 -6.21 12.26
CA ASN A 107 -20.38 -5.85 13.48
C ASN A 107 -21.78 -5.23 13.24
N ALA A 108 -22.65 -5.97 12.54
CA ALA A 108 -24.01 -5.54 12.15
C ALA A 108 -24.11 -4.36 11.18
N ARG A 109 -22.99 -3.95 10.54
CA ARG A 109 -23.00 -3.02 9.42
C ARG A 109 -23.50 -3.68 8.14
N PRO A 110 -24.02 -2.88 7.18
CA PRO A 110 -24.41 -3.41 5.88
C PRO A 110 -23.22 -4.07 5.17
N PRO A 111 -23.48 -5.13 4.40
CA PRO A 111 -22.46 -5.78 3.58
C PRO A 111 -21.87 -4.83 2.54
N LEU A 112 -20.65 -5.12 2.07
CA LEU A 112 -19.98 -4.25 1.11
C LEU A 112 -20.45 -4.52 -0.31
N THR A 113 -20.63 -3.47 -1.08
CA THR A 113 -20.88 -3.58 -2.52
C THR A 113 -19.56 -3.72 -3.29
N GLY A 114 -19.61 -4.32 -4.48
CA GLY A 114 -18.46 -4.43 -5.37
C GLY A 114 -17.81 -3.06 -5.65
N ARG A 115 -18.62 -2.01 -5.84
CA ARG A 115 -18.13 -0.64 -5.99
C ARG A 115 -17.30 -0.19 -4.78
N ARG A 116 -17.81 -0.37 -3.56
CA ARG A 116 -17.11 0.03 -2.34
C ARG A 116 -15.81 -0.76 -2.16
N ILE A 117 -15.82 -2.04 -2.49
CA ILE A 117 -14.62 -2.89 -2.44
C ILE A 117 -13.53 -2.38 -3.40
N LYS A 118 -13.88 -2.00 -4.63
CA LYS A 118 -12.94 -1.43 -5.61
C LYS A 118 -12.31 -0.14 -5.07
N GLU A 119 -13.10 0.76 -4.49
CA GLU A 119 -12.60 1.99 -3.86
C GLU A 119 -11.60 1.70 -2.73
N LEU A 120 -11.95 0.76 -1.84
CA LEU A 120 -11.11 0.38 -0.71
C LEU A 120 -9.80 -0.29 -1.16
N LEU A 121 -9.83 -1.10 -2.22
CA LEU A 121 -8.63 -1.67 -2.82
C LEU A 121 -7.69 -0.60 -3.39
N GLN A 122 -8.23 0.43 -4.06
CA GLN A 122 -7.42 1.56 -4.52
C GLN A 122 -6.82 2.30 -3.33
N LYS A 123 -7.54 2.46 -2.21
CA LYS A 123 -6.94 2.99 -0.97
C LYS A 123 -5.78 2.13 -0.49
N ILE A 124 -5.90 0.80 -0.46
CA ILE A 124 -4.79 -0.08 -0.05
C ILE A 124 -3.55 0.14 -0.94
N LYS A 125 -3.76 0.19 -2.26
CA LYS A 125 -2.70 0.42 -3.24
C LYS A 125 -2.05 1.79 -3.06
N ASN A 126 -2.84 2.85 -2.93
CA ASN A 126 -2.35 4.22 -2.80
C ASN A 126 -1.57 4.44 -1.50
N ASN A 127 -1.83 3.63 -0.46
CA ASN A 127 -1.06 3.64 0.77
C ASN A 127 0.24 2.81 0.71
N GLY A 128 0.64 2.32 -0.47
CA GLY A 128 1.93 1.65 -0.68
C GLY A 128 1.98 0.19 -0.22
N CYS A 129 0.85 -0.42 0.13
CA CYS A 129 0.81 -1.84 0.49
C CYS A 129 0.98 -2.69 -0.78
N ARG A 130 2.06 -3.47 -0.89
CA ARG A 130 2.39 -4.22 -2.11
C ARG A 130 1.83 -5.64 -2.17
N ILE A 131 1.60 -6.26 -1.01
CA ILE A 131 1.27 -7.69 -0.92
C ILE A 131 0.02 -7.92 -0.07
N CYS A 132 0.06 -7.58 1.21
CA CYS A 132 -1.07 -7.69 2.14
C CYS A 132 -1.38 -6.35 2.78
N GLY A 133 -2.58 -6.22 3.30
CA GLY A 133 -2.99 -5.02 4.01
C GLY A 133 -4.47 -5.06 4.39
N SER A 134 -4.85 -4.10 5.23
CA SER A 134 -6.23 -3.93 5.65
C SER A 134 -6.59 -2.45 5.66
N VAL A 135 -7.80 -2.13 5.21
CA VAL A 135 -8.37 -0.79 5.28
C VAL A 135 -9.69 -0.83 6.05
N PRO A 136 -9.98 0.22 6.84
CA PRO A 136 -11.32 0.38 7.39
C PRO A 136 -12.31 0.54 6.23
N ALA A 137 -13.40 -0.22 6.27
CA ALA A 137 -14.43 -0.18 5.25
C ALA A 137 -15.36 1.03 5.41
N PHE A 138 -15.56 1.46 6.67
CA PHE A 138 -16.36 2.61 7.05
C PHE A 138 -15.51 3.62 7.81
N ASP A 139 -15.78 4.91 7.57
CA ASP A 139 -15.12 5.99 8.28
C ASP A 139 -15.77 6.14 9.67
N GLY A 140 -14.98 6.05 10.75
CA GLY A 140 -15.52 6.15 12.12
C GLY A 140 -14.49 5.88 13.21
N LYS A 141 -14.67 6.49 14.39
CA LYS A 141 -13.69 6.50 15.50
C LYS A 141 -13.54 5.17 16.27
N THR A 142 -14.19 4.09 15.86
CA THR A 142 -14.13 2.81 16.59
C THR A 142 -13.25 1.81 15.86
N ASN A 143 -12.35 1.15 16.59
CA ASN A 143 -11.41 0.12 16.10
C ASN A 143 -12.07 -1.12 15.46
N PHE A 144 -13.39 -1.11 15.29
CA PHE A 144 -14.25 -2.23 14.96
C PHE A 144 -15.28 -1.90 13.86
N ALA A 145 -15.09 -0.82 13.11
CA ALA A 145 -16.02 -0.34 12.11
C ALA A 145 -15.86 -1.04 10.73
N GLY A 146 -15.75 -2.38 10.70
CA GLY A 146 -15.57 -3.14 9.47
C GLY A 146 -14.23 -2.90 8.77
N GLU A 147 -13.57 -3.97 8.33
CA GLU A 147 -12.29 -3.89 7.63
C GLU A 147 -12.31 -4.73 6.37
N LEU A 148 -11.89 -4.15 5.24
CA LEU A 148 -11.52 -4.95 4.07
C LEU A 148 -10.08 -5.39 4.25
N THR A 149 -9.86 -6.70 4.35
CA THR A 149 -8.55 -7.28 4.57
C THR A 149 -8.13 -8.11 3.37
N VAL A 150 -6.90 -7.89 2.91
CA VAL A 150 -6.20 -8.75 1.95
C VAL A 150 -5.12 -9.49 2.73
N ASN A 151 -5.30 -10.80 2.89
CA ASN A 151 -4.39 -11.63 3.67
C ASN A 151 -4.26 -13.04 3.08
N TYR A 152 -3.18 -13.71 3.46
CA TYR A 152 -2.96 -15.11 3.15
C TYR A 152 -4.02 -16.01 3.79
N VAL A 153 -4.51 -16.99 3.04
CA VAL A 153 -5.42 -18.05 3.51
C VAL A 153 -4.94 -19.43 3.04
N HIS A 154 -5.15 -20.44 3.89
CA HIS A 154 -4.81 -21.83 3.56
C HIS A 154 -5.76 -22.50 2.57
N LYS A 155 -7.00 -22.00 2.49
CA LYS A 155 -8.07 -22.50 1.62
C LYS A 155 -8.63 -21.33 0.81
N SER A 156 -7.99 -21.03 -0.31
CA SER A 156 -8.48 -20.05 -1.29
C SER A 156 -9.55 -20.65 -2.19
N CYS A 157 -10.43 -19.79 -2.71
CA CYS A 157 -11.42 -20.17 -3.72
C CYS A 157 -10.81 -20.40 -5.13
N GLY A 158 -9.49 -20.23 -5.28
CA GLY A 158 -8.78 -20.27 -6.57
C GLY A 158 -8.12 -18.93 -6.92
N SER A 159 -7.77 -18.76 -8.19
CA SER A 159 -7.34 -17.46 -8.74
C SER A 159 -8.53 -16.84 -9.46
N GLY A 160 -8.96 -15.65 -9.03
CA GLY A 160 -10.10 -14.94 -9.59
C GLY A 160 -11.16 -14.56 -8.55
N ILE A 161 -12.35 -14.24 -9.05
CA ILE A 161 -13.52 -13.89 -8.24
C ILE A 161 -14.11 -15.17 -7.65
N CYS A 162 -14.28 -15.20 -6.32
CA CYS A 162 -14.95 -16.28 -5.62
C CYS A 162 -16.45 -16.26 -5.91
N LYS A 163 -17.02 -17.45 -6.13
CA LYS A 163 -18.46 -17.66 -6.36
C LYS A 163 -19.10 -18.29 -5.13
#